data_AF-A0A3N0B5P8-F1
#
_entry.id   AF-A0A3N0B5P8-F1
#
_cell.length_a   1.000
_cell.length_b   1.000
_cell.length_c   1.000
_cell.angle_alpha   90.00
_cell.angle_beta   90.00
_cell.angle_gamma   90.00
#
_symmetry.space_group_name_H-M   'P 1'
#
loop_
_entity.id
_entity.type
_entity.pdbx_description
1 polymer ?
#
loop_
_entity_poly.entity_id
_entity_poly.type
_entity_poly.pdbx_seq_one_letter_code
_entity_poly.pdbx_strand_id
1 'polypeptide(L)'
;MLPLEPMRSSRHRNRPFNIPFMLALQSLCTLRDIEFDTACKKNPVRMQGTIWIKAGHWSTIPLSDEANFLRLRGQAMKVLAINGSHRTGRSTSKLLQMALDDFAAQGWDTELIELADKHIEYCIGCNSCLRDKPCPLLSREGDQMQEVLDAIMESDAVIVGNPNYFENVTARMKTFIDRTCPQSHMEINPLAGRVAGIVCTTGLSNCGIDVTAAVLQRFCNACGWITGYSWTVATCESGVDENGEVTYRRSADLDPQAQASLHNLTGSMMNLAQKLH
;
A
#
# COMPACT_ATOMS: atom_id res chain seq x y z
N MET A 1 26.63 -10.06 -41.48
CA MET A 1 25.96 -11.29 -41.02
C MET A 1 26.98 -12.09 -40.22
N LEU A 2 26.90 -12.05 -38.89
CA LEU A 2 27.68 -12.91 -38.00
C LEU A 2 26.85 -14.17 -37.69
N PRO A 3 27.44 -15.38 -37.66
CA PRO A 3 26.68 -16.61 -37.48
C PRO A 3 26.28 -16.79 -36.01
N LEU A 4 25.01 -17.10 -35.77
CA LEU A 4 24.50 -17.49 -34.46
C LEU A 4 24.87 -18.96 -34.20
N GLU A 5 25.69 -19.22 -33.18
CA GLU A 5 25.87 -20.57 -32.65
C GLU A 5 24.63 -21.00 -31.83
N PRO A 6 24.22 -22.29 -31.89
CA PRO A 6 23.08 -22.77 -31.12
C PRO A 6 23.42 -22.90 -29.63
N MET A 7 22.61 -22.26 -28.77
CA MET A 7 22.68 -22.39 -27.33
C MET A 7 22.54 -23.86 -26.88
N ARG A 8 23.55 -24.35 -26.14
CA ARG A 8 23.52 -25.66 -25.45
C ARG A 8 22.44 -25.66 -24.37
N SER A 9 21.52 -26.61 -24.44
CA SER A 9 20.49 -26.82 -23.43
C SER A 9 21.09 -27.38 -22.12
N SER A 10 20.93 -26.65 -21.02
CA SER A 10 21.23 -27.15 -19.68
C SER A 10 20.09 -28.06 -19.22
N ARG A 11 20.41 -29.34 -18.99
CA ARG A 11 19.49 -30.36 -18.46
C ARG A 11 18.95 -29.95 -17.08
N HIS A 12 17.70 -29.50 -17.00
CA HIS A 12 16.97 -29.43 -15.74
C HIS A 12 16.41 -30.82 -15.40
N ARG A 13 16.74 -31.31 -14.21
CA ARG A 13 16.21 -32.56 -13.66
C ARG A 13 14.73 -32.38 -13.31
N ASN A 14 13.88 -33.21 -13.92
CA ASN A 14 12.48 -33.37 -13.56
C ASN A 14 12.32 -33.67 -12.06
N ARG A 15 11.51 -32.87 -11.36
CA ARG A 15 10.83 -33.28 -10.12
C ARG A 15 9.33 -32.98 -10.30
N PRO A 16 8.43 -33.93 -10.00
CA PRO A 16 7.00 -33.72 -10.17
C PRO A 16 6.48 -32.78 -9.07
N PHE A 17 5.83 -31.67 -9.45
CA PHE A 17 5.08 -30.83 -8.52
C PHE A 17 3.66 -31.37 -8.43
N ASN A 18 3.30 -31.92 -7.26
CA ASN A 18 1.94 -32.27 -6.90
C ASN A 18 1.18 -30.99 -6.51
N ILE A 19 0.03 -30.77 -7.15
CA ILE A 19 -0.96 -29.72 -6.83
C ILE A 19 -2.00 -30.34 -5.90
N PRO A 20 -2.31 -29.76 -4.72
CA PRO A 20 -3.57 -30.02 -4.06
C PRO A 20 -4.57 -28.89 -4.33
N PHE A 21 -5.61 -29.28 -5.05
CA PHE A 21 -7.01 -28.83 -4.95
C PHE A 21 -7.34 -27.98 -3.71
N MET A 22 -7.73 -26.71 -3.92
CA MET A 22 -8.58 -25.98 -2.98
C MET A 22 -9.37 -24.89 -3.73
N LEU A 23 -10.31 -25.36 -4.55
CA LEU A 23 -11.48 -24.62 -5.02
C LEU A 23 -12.69 -25.32 -4.42
N ALA A 24 -13.30 -24.70 -3.40
CA ALA A 24 -14.71 -24.82 -3.01
C ALA A 24 -14.84 -24.49 -1.52
N LEU A 25 -15.42 -23.33 -1.23
CA LEU A 25 -16.32 -23.00 -0.10
C LEU A 25 -16.30 -21.48 0.15
N GLN A 26 -16.65 -20.71 -0.89
CA GLN A 26 -17.31 -19.43 -0.70
C GLN A 26 -18.79 -19.69 -0.94
N SER A 27 -19.58 -19.76 0.13
CA SER A 27 -21.01 -19.44 0.14
C SER A 27 -21.54 -19.60 1.57
N LEU A 28 -22.23 -18.56 2.05
CA LEU A 28 -23.12 -18.53 3.21
C LEU A 28 -22.46 -18.44 4.59
N CYS A 29 -22.08 -17.21 4.97
CA CYS A 29 -22.31 -16.74 6.33
C CYS A 29 -22.84 -15.30 6.24
N THR A 30 -24.15 -15.19 6.19
CA THR A 30 -24.88 -13.95 6.46
C THR A 30 -24.72 -13.58 7.92
N LEU A 31 -24.41 -12.31 8.16
CA LEU A 31 -24.53 -11.61 9.45
C LEU A 31 -25.85 -11.95 10.13
N ARG A 32 -25.79 -12.73 11.22
CA ARG A 32 -26.69 -12.70 12.37
C ARG A 32 -26.13 -13.64 13.44
N ASP A 33 -26.06 -13.10 14.66
CA ASP A 33 -25.93 -13.82 15.93
C ASP A 33 -24.55 -14.42 16.27
N ILE A 34 -23.63 -13.55 16.73
CA ILE A 34 -22.57 -13.96 17.67
C ILE A 34 -23.10 -13.68 19.07
N GLU A 35 -23.78 -14.66 19.67
CA GLU A 35 -23.95 -14.75 21.11
C GLU A 35 -22.69 -15.41 21.72
N PHE A 36 -22.12 -14.76 22.73
CA PHE A 36 -21.02 -15.29 23.53
C PHE A 36 -21.56 -16.39 24.46
N ASP A 37 -21.48 -17.66 24.05
CA ASP A 37 -21.71 -18.77 24.97
C ASP A 37 -20.40 -19.18 25.66
N THR A 38 -20.27 -18.77 26.92
CA THR A 38 -19.21 -19.16 27.85
C THR A 38 -19.42 -20.57 28.39
N ALA A 39 -19.16 -21.60 27.58
CA ALA A 39 -19.19 -22.99 28.06
C ALA A 39 -18.27 -23.94 27.28
N CYS A 40 -16.95 -23.83 27.43
CA CYS A 40 -16.06 -24.96 27.15
C CYS A 40 -14.89 -25.00 28.15
N LYS A 41 -15.15 -25.64 29.31
CA LYS A 41 -14.18 -25.86 30.40
C LYS A 41 -13.33 -27.13 30.26
N LYS A 42 -13.21 -27.75 29.07
CA LYS A 42 -12.40 -28.98 28.90
C LYS A 42 -11.73 -29.09 27.53
N ASN A 43 -10.81 -28.17 27.23
CA ASN A 43 -9.58 -28.36 26.42
C ASN A 43 -9.09 -26.99 25.94
N PRO A 44 -8.00 -26.43 26.50
CA PRO A 44 -7.43 -25.21 25.95
C PRO A 44 -6.63 -25.57 24.69
N VAL A 45 -7.26 -25.49 23.52
CA VAL A 45 -6.50 -25.42 22.26
C VAL A 45 -5.89 -24.03 22.18
N ARG A 46 -4.70 -23.91 22.74
CA ARG A 46 -3.79 -22.79 22.56
C ARG A 46 -3.42 -22.77 21.07
N MET A 47 -3.90 -21.77 20.32
CA MET A 47 -3.42 -21.53 18.95
C MET A 47 -1.95 -21.12 19.02
N GLN A 48 -1.06 -22.11 19.07
CA GLN A 48 0.37 -21.95 18.83
C GLN A 48 0.60 -22.20 17.34
N GLY A 49 0.80 -21.13 16.58
CA GLY A 49 1.33 -21.22 15.22
C GLY A 49 2.66 -21.96 15.26
N THR A 50 2.71 -23.13 14.63
CA THR A 50 3.91 -23.99 14.61
C THR A 50 4.61 -23.81 13.27
N ILE A 51 5.74 -23.09 13.28
CA ILE A 51 6.73 -23.10 12.20
C ILE A 51 7.73 -24.23 12.52
N TRP A 52 7.94 -25.12 11.55
CA TRP A 52 8.93 -26.20 11.67
C TRP A 52 10.34 -25.66 11.43
N ILE A 53 11.15 -25.53 12.49
CA ILE A 53 12.62 -25.51 12.39
C ILE A 53 13.18 -26.46 13.45
N LYS A 54 13.92 -27.47 13.00
CA LYS A 54 14.61 -28.46 13.85
C LYS A 54 15.76 -27.77 14.62
N ALA A 55 15.75 -27.99 15.94
CA ALA A 55 16.91 -28.03 16.83
C ALA A 55 18.16 -28.65 16.16
N GLY A 56 19.39 -28.26 16.50
CA GLY A 56 19.81 -27.93 17.86
C GLY A 56 20.74 -26.73 18.00
N HIS A 57 20.12 -25.56 18.11
CA HIS A 57 20.48 -24.58 19.14
C HIS A 57 19.23 -23.78 19.47
N TRP A 58 18.75 -23.94 20.70
CA TRP A 58 17.62 -23.17 21.22
C TRP A 58 18.15 -21.81 21.68
N SER A 59 18.40 -20.90 20.74
CA SER A 59 18.36 -19.50 21.08
C SER A 59 16.88 -19.11 21.04
N THR A 60 16.28 -18.89 22.20
CA THR A 60 15.12 -18.00 22.27
C THR A 60 15.54 -16.71 21.60
N ILE A 61 15.06 -16.45 20.38
CA ILE A 61 15.03 -15.07 19.89
C ILE A 61 14.15 -14.37 20.92
N PRO A 62 14.69 -13.43 21.71
CA PRO A 62 13.86 -12.75 22.67
C PRO A 62 12.72 -12.11 21.90
N LEU A 63 11.50 -12.21 22.43
CA LEU A 63 10.36 -11.37 22.06
C LEU A 63 10.64 -9.89 22.44
N SER A 64 11.86 -9.40 22.25
CA SER A 64 12.22 -8.00 22.38
C SER A 64 11.84 -7.20 21.13
N ASP A 65 11.51 -7.87 20.02
CA ASP A 65 11.01 -7.24 18.79
C ASP A 65 9.48 -7.21 18.68
N GLU A 66 8.75 -7.77 19.67
CA GLU A 66 7.30 -7.54 19.83
C GLU A 66 7.00 -6.03 20.01
N ALA A 67 7.98 -5.25 20.43
CA ALA A 67 7.89 -3.80 20.61
C ALA A 67 7.60 -3.02 19.30
N ASN A 68 7.89 -3.58 18.13
CA ASN A 68 7.54 -2.94 16.84
C ASN A 68 6.15 -3.32 16.33
N PHE A 69 5.57 -4.43 16.80
CA PHE A 69 4.22 -4.87 16.42
C PHE A 69 3.14 -4.41 17.42
N LEU A 70 3.52 -4.21 18.68
CA LEU A 70 2.69 -3.60 19.72
C LEU A 70 3.17 -2.16 19.91
N ARG A 71 2.77 -1.27 18.99
CA ARG A 71 2.97 0.16 19.16
C ARG A 71 2.31 0.59 20.48
N LEU A 72 3.13 1.18 21.34
CA LEU A 72 2.79 1.55 22.71
C LEU A 72 1.55 2.46 22.72
N ARG A 73 0.50 2.03 23.43
CA ARG A 73 -0.67 2.84 23.81
C ARG A 73 -0.19 4.15 24.47
N GLY A 74 0.00 5.20 23.68
CA GLY A 74 0.59 6.47 24.15
C GLY A 74 1.27 7.34 23.09
N GLN A 75 1.61 6.81 21.90
CA GLN A 75 1.99 7.67 20.77
C GLN A 75 0.74 8.14 20.01
N ALA A 76 0.75 9.41 19.58
CA ALA A 76 -0.29 9.93 18.68
C ALA A 76 -0.25 9.14 17.36
N MET A 77 -1.42 8.76 16.85
CA MET A 77 -1.50 8.04 15.57
C MET A 77 -1.03 8.94 14.43
N LYS A 78 -0.31 8.38 13.46
CA LYS A 78 0.25 9.10 12.31
C LYS A 78 -0.34 8.61 11.00
N VAL A 79 -0.73 9.55 10.14
CA VAL A 79 -1.11 9.29 8.75
C VAL A 79 -0.12 9.94 7.79
N LEU A 80 0.29 9.17 6.78
CA LEU A 80 1.17 9.63 5.72
C LEU A 80 0.40 9.65 4.38
N ALA A 81 0.46 10.76 3.66
CA ALA A 81 0.03 10.84 2.27
C ALA A 81 1.25 10.83 1.33
N ILE A 82 1.21 10.01 0.28
CA ILE A 82 2.24 9.93 -0.75
C ILE A 82 1.65 10.36 -2.08
N ASN A 83 2.20 11.42 -2.68
CA ASN A 83 1.74 11.95 -3.95
C ASN A 83 2.63 11.51 -5.13
N GLY A 84 2.03 10.79 -6.08
CA GLY A 84 2.62 10.38 -7.35
C GLY A 84 2.57 11.41 -8.47
N SER A 85 1.91 12.56 -8.26
CA SER A 85 1.78 13.60 -9.28
C SER A 85 3.13 14.14 -9.76
N HIS A 86 3.21 14.48 -11.05
CA HIS A 86 4.34 15.26 -11.58
C HIS A 86 4.36 16.71 -11.12
N ARG A 87 3.22 17.21 -10.63
CA ARG A 87 2.99 18.60 -10.26
C ARG A 87 2.63 18.68 -8.78
N THR A 88 3.49 19.28 -7.98
CA THR A 88 3.26 19.58 -6.56
C THR A 88 2.21 20.66 -6.37
N GLY A 89 1.48 20.61 -5.27
CA GLY A 89 0.42 21.59 -4.93
C GLY A 89 -0.74 21.68 -5.92
N ARG A 90 -0.93 20.67 -6.79
CA ARG A 90 -2.04 20.62 -7.75
C ARG A 90 -3.13 19.66 -7.28
N SER A 91 -4.12 19.44 -8.13
CA SER A 91 -5.29 18.58 -7.94
C SER A 91 -5.09 17.38 -6.99
N THR A 92 -4.16 16.45 -7.30
CA THR A 92 -3.88 15.29 -6.43
C THR A 92 -3.35 15.70 -5.06
N SER A 93 -2.38 16.63 -4.99
CA SER A 93 -1.85 17.16 -3.73
C SER A 93 -2.94 17.79 -2.86
N LYS A 94 -3.85 18.54 -3.47
CA LYS A 94 -4.93 19.22 -2.76
C LYS A 94 -5.92 18.23 -2.15
N LEU A 95 -6.31 17.18 -2.88
CA LEU A 95 -7.15 16.13 -2.32
C LEU A 95 -6.45 15.36 -1.21
N LEU A 96 -5.14 15.09 -1.35
CA LEU A 96 -4.38 14.48 -0.27
C LEU A 96 -4.33 15.40 0.95
N GLN A 97 -4.11 16.71 0.77
CA GLN A 97 -4.12 17.67 1.87
C GLN A 97 -5.47 17.72 2.57
N MET A 98 -6.58 17.78 1.82
CA MET A 98 -7.92 17.71 2.40
C MET A 98 -8.14 16.42 3.21
N ALA A 99 -7.62 15.29 2.72
CA ALA A 99 -7.69 14.05 3.48
C ALA A 99 -6.89 14.14 4.78
N LEU A 100 -5.66 14.66 4.72
CA LEU A 100 -4.85 14.88 5.92
C LEU A 100 -5.53 15.84 6.91
N ASP A 101 -6.21 16.89 6.43
CA ASP A 101 -6.93 17.83 7.28
C ASP A 101 -8.06 17.11 8.08
N ASP A 102 -8.75 16.13 7.49
CA ASP A 102 -9.73 15.30 8.20
C ASP A 102 -9.09 14.52 9.37
N PHE A 103 -7.90 13.95 9.14
CA PHE A 103 -7.14 13.22 10.17
C PHE A 103 -6.61 14.16 11.26
N ALA A 104 -6.07 15.33 10.87
CA ALA A 104 -5.57 16.34 11.79
C ALA A 104 -6.69 16.86 12.70
N ALA A 105 -7.91 17.02 12.17
CA ALA A 105 -9.09 17.38 12.96
C ALA A 105 -9.46 16.35 14.04
N GLN A 106 -9.01 15.10 13.88
CA GLN A 106 -9.15 14.02 14.87
C GLN A 106 -7.89 13.82 15.75
N GLY A 107 -6.93 14.74 15.68
CA GLY A 107 -5.72 14.74 16.51
C GLY A 107 -4.62 13.78 16.05
N TRP A 108 -4.66 13.33 14.80
CA TRP A 108 -3.58 12.56 14.20
C TRP A 108 -2.41 13.45 13.79
N ASP A 109 -1.19 12.91 13.86
CA ASP A 109 -0.04 13.48 13.17
C ASP A 109 -0.17 13.24 11.66
N THR A 110 0.18 14.24 10.85
CA THR A 110 -0.06 14.21 9.41
C THR A 110 1.18 14.62 8.63
N GLU A 111 1.48 13.87 7.57
CA GLU A 111 2.63 14.15 6.71
C GLU A 111 2.24 13.99 5.24
N LEU A 112 2.67 14.92 4.38
CA LEU A 112 2.54 14.81 2.93
C LEU A 112 3.92 14.70 2.28
N ILE A 113 4.17 13.58 1.61
CA ILE A 113 5.35 13.39 0.77
C ILE A 113 4.99 13.62 -0.69
N GLU A 114 5.53 14.69 -1.24
CA GLU A 114 5.54 14.97 -2.68
C GLU A 114 6.69 14.20 -3.33
N LEU A 115 6.41 13.07 -4.00
CA LEU A 115 7.48 12.33 -4.69
C LEU A 115 8.20 13.20 -5.72
N ALA A 116 7.51 14.22 -6.26
CA ALA A 116 8.09 15.17 -7.20
C ALA A 116 9.30 15.94 -6.68
N ASP A 117 9.38 16.12 -5.36
CA ASP A 117 10.46 16.83 -4.69
C ASP A 117 11.54 15.87 -4.15
N LYS A 118 11.38 14.56 -4.39
CA LYS A 118 12.31 13.51 -3.97
C LYS A 118 13.09 12.96 -5.14
N HIS A 119 14.39 12.80 -4.95
CA HIS A 119 15.23 12.05 -5.86
C HIS A 119 15.22 10.57 -5.47
N ILE A 120 14.56 9.73 -6.27
CA ILE A 120 14.48 8.28 -6.07
C ILE A 120 15.01 7.60 -7.33
N GLU A 121 16.07 6.83 -7.19
CA GLU A 121 16.63 6.04 -8.29
C GLU A 121 15.64 4.94 -8.70
N TYR A 122 15.53 4.68 -10.00
CA TYR A 122 14.72 3.57 -10.49
C TYR A 122 15.37 2.23 -10.18
N CYS A 123 14.54 1.22 -9.94
CA CYS A 123 15.02 -0.14 -9.71
C CYS A 123 15.67 -0.69 -10.99
N ILE A 124 16.93 -1.12 -10.88
CA ILE A 124 17.69 -1.71 -12.00
C ILE A 124 17.56 -3.23 -12.10
N GLY A 125 16.71 -3.86 -11.27
CA GLY A 125 16.48 -5.31 -11.31
C GLY A 125 17.72 -6.16 -10.98
N CYS A 126 18.71 -5.61 -10.26
CA CYS A 126 19.96 -6.32 -9.95
C CYS A 126 19.78 -7.52 -9.02
N ASN A 127 18.64 -7.59 -8.31
CA ASN A 127 18.32 -8.62 -7.33
C ASN A 127 19.34 -8.76 -6.18
N SER A 128 20.25 -7.81 -6.01
CA SER A 128 21.21 -7.82 -4.88
C SER A 128 20.49 -7.72 -3.54
N CYS A 129 19.39 -6.97 -3.46
CA CYS A 129 18.54 -6.90 -2.28
C CYS A 129 17.89 -8.24 -1.88
N LEU A 130 17.87 -9.24 -2.79
CA LEU A 130 17.37 -10.58 -2.46
C LEU A 130 18.41 -11.42 -1.70
N ARG A 131 19.68 -11.01 -1.72
CA ARG A 131 20.81 -11.72 -1.09
C ARG A 131 21.47 -10.90 0.01
N ASP A 132 21.83 -9.66 -0.31
CA ASP A 132 22.70 -8.77 0.47
C ASP A 132 21.91 -7.51 0.88
N LYS A 133 20.91 -7.68 1.74
CA LYS A 133 20.05 -6.58 2.24
C LYS A 133 20.89 -5.54 3.01
N PRO A 134 20.50 -4.25 2.98
CA PRO A 134 19.33 -3.65 2.31
C PRO A 134 19.58 -3.43 0.80
N CYS A 135 18.67 -2.74 0.10
CA CYS A 135 18.89 -2.46 -1.33
C CYS A 135 20.13 -1.55 -1.53
N PRO A 136 21.09 -1.91 -2.42
CA PRO A 136 22.33 -1.13 -2.60
C PRO A 136 22.10 0.26 -3.19
N LEU A 137 20.92 0.52 -3.77
CA LEU A 137 20.58 1.86 -4.24
C LEU A 137 20.33 2.84 -3.08
N LEU A 138 20.00 2.37 -1.87
CA LEU A 138 19.78 3.22 -0.70
C LEU A 138 21.06 3.90 -0.22
N SER A 139 22.24 3.34 -0.56
CA SER A 139 23.54 3.95 -0.26
C SER A 139 24.07 4.83 -1.40
N ARG A 140 23.30 5.04 -2.47
CA ARG A 140 23.70 5.99 -3.52
C ARG A 140 23.54 7.41 -3.01
N GLU A 141 24.53 8.24 -3.32
CA GLU A 141 24.48 9.66 -2.98
C GLU A 141 23.25 10.30 -3.63
N GLY A 142 22.42 10.96 -2.80
CA GLY A 142 21.21 11.63 -3.24
C GLY A 142 19.98 10.74 -3.45
N ASP A 143 20.03 9.43 -3.21
CA ASP A 143 18.80 8.60 -3.19
C ASP A 143 18.05 8.83 -1.88
N GLN A 144 16.81 9.31 -1.98
CA GLN A 144 15.97 9.68 -0.83
C GLN A 144 14.89 8.63 -0.54
N MET A 145 15.01 7.41 -1.08
CA MET A 145 14.01 6.37 -0.86
C MET A 145 13.93 5.95 0.62
N GLN A 146 15.05 5.98 1.35
CA GLN A 146 15.08 5.60 2.76
C GLN A 146 14.17 6.49 3.60
N GLU A 147 14.18 7.81 3.37
CA GLU A 147 13.30 8.77 4.05
C GLU A 147 11.81 8.41 3.88
N VAL A 148 11.42 8.02 2.66
CA VAL A 148 10.03 7.62 2.36
C VAL A 148 9.66 6.31 3.05
N LEU A 149 10.58 5.34 3.08
CA LEU A 149 10.37 4.07 3.76
C LEU A 149 10.22 4.25 5.27
N ASP A 150 11.05 5.11 5.88
CA ASP A 150 10.99 5.41 7.30
C ASP A 150 9.67 6.07 7.67
N ALA A 151 9.23 7.07 6.89
CA ALA A 151 7.93 7.71 7.08
C ALA A 151 6.75 6.71 7.00
N ILE A 152 6.80 5.74 6.07
CA ILE A 152 5.80 4.66 5.99
C ILE A 152 5.87 3.79 7.25
N MET A 153 7.08 3.43 7.68
CA MET A 153 7.26 2.57 8.84
C MET A 153 6.72 3.21 10.12
N GLU A 154 6.84 4.53 10.25
CA GLU A 154 6.32 5.36 11.34
C GLU A 154 4.82 5.67 11.25
N SER A 155 4.15 5.32 10.16
CA SER A 155 2.72 5.62 9.98
C SER A 155 1.83 4.44 10.37
N ASP A 156 0.65 4.76 10.92
CA ASP A 156 -0.43 3.79 11.19
C ASP A 156 -1.38 3.68 9.99
N ALA A 157 -1.51 4.77 9.23
CA ALA A 157 -2.29 4.84 8.00
C ALA A 157 -1.49 5.50 6.87
N VAL A 158 -1.72 5.04 5.64
CA VAL A 158 -1.09 5.59 4.42
C VAL A 158 -2.15 5.89 3.36
N ILE A 159 -2.09 7.07 2.75
CA ILE A 159 -2.92 7.42 1.60
C ILE A 159 -2.01 7.55 0.37
N VAL A 160 -2.27 6.77 -0.68
CA VAL A 160 -1.52 6.86 -1.94
C VAL A 160 -2.34 7.62 -2.95
N GLY A 161 -1.87 8.81 -3.32
CA GLY A 161 -2.48 9.67 -4.33
C GLY A 161 -1.73 9.59 -5.65
N ASN A 162 -2.43 9.42 -6.78
CA ASN A 162 -1.79 9.41 -8.09
C ASN A 162 -2.72 9.85 -9.23
N PRO A 163 -2.27 10.72 -10.16
CA PRO A 163 -3.03 11.02 -11.37
C PRO A 163 -2.93 9.88 -12.40
N ASN A 164 -4.01 9.63 -13.13
CA ASN A 164 -4.06 8.68 -14.23
C ASN A 164 -3.14 9.08 -15.39
N TYR A 165 -2.23 8.18 -15.76
CA TYR A 165 -1.31 8.30 -16.89
C TYR A 165 -1.47 7.07 -17.78
N PHE A 166 -2.40 7.15 -18.74
CA PHE A 166 -2.77 6.05 -19.65
C PHE A 166 -3.12 4.75 -18.90
N GLU A 167 -4.16 4.83 -18.06
CA GLU A 167 -4.70 3.69 -17.30
C GLU A 167 -3.70 3.10 -16.29
N ASN A 168 -2.70 3.90 -15.91
CA ASN A 168 -1.63 3.47 -15.03
C ASN A 168 -1.15 4.62 -14.14
N VAL A 169 -0.27 4.26 -13.21
CA VAL A 169 0.40 5.21 -12.33
C VAL A 169 1.46 6.00 -13.08
N THR A 170 1.87 7.14 -12.53
CA THR A 170 3.00 7.90 -13.09
C THR A 170 4.28 7.06 -13.05
N ALA A 171 5.24 7.36 -13.94
CA ALA A 171 6.56 6.71 -13.91
C ALA A 171 7.27 6.88 -12.55
N ARG A 172 6.98 7.99 -11.86
CA ARG A 172 7.50 8.27 -10.53
C ARG A 172 6.87 7.42 -9.44
N MET A 173 5.54 7.32 -9.42
CA MET A 173 4.84 6.41 -8.52
C MET A 173 5.27 4.96 -8.79
N LYS A 174 5.46 4.59 -10.05
CA LYS A 174 6.00 3.27 -10.41
C LYS A 174 7.43 3.05 -9.87
N THR A 175 8.27 4.07 -9.94
CA THR A 175 9.63 4.04 -9.37
C THR A 175 9.58 3.81 -7.86
N PHE A 176 8.74 4.55 -7.14
CA PHE A 176 8.49 4.32 -5.71
C PHE A 176 8.03 2.88 -5.44
N ILE A 177 7.00 2.40 -6.15
CA ILE A 177 6.47 1.03 -6.03
C ILE A 177 7.56 -0.03 -6.24
N ASP A 178 8.40 0.10 -7.26
CA ASP A 178 9.46 -0.87 -7.54
C ASP A 178 10.55 -0.89 -6.48
N ARG A 179 10.72 0.23 -5.77
CA ARG A 179 11.73 0.41 -4.75
C ARG A 179 11.28 -0.05 -3.36
N THR A 180 9.99 -0.38 -3.16
CA THR A 180 9.49 -1.00 -1.90
C THR A 180 9.60 -2.53 -1.88
N CYS A 181 9.76 -3.17 -3.06
CA CYS A 181 9.84 -4.63 -3.20
C CYS A 181 10.85 -5.34 -2.25
N PRO A 182 12.07 -4.80 -2.02
CA PRO A 182 13.03 -5.40 -1.09
C PRO A 182 12.48 -5.58 0.34
N GLN A 183 11.66 -4.63 0.79
CA GLN A 183 11.07 -4.60 2.12
C GLN A 183 9.80 -5.46 2.18
N SER A 184 9.01 -5.53 1.09
CA SER A 184 7.68 -6.15 1.12
C SER A 184 7.63 -7.67 1.03
N HIS A 185 8.59 -8.34 0.37
CA HIS A 185 8.40 -9.73 -0.09
C HIS A 185 9.39 -10.78 0.41
N MET A 186 10.49 -10.37 1.04
CA MET A 186 11.65 -11.26 1.23
C MET A 186 11.96 -11.62 2.69
N GLU A 187 11.22 -11.11 3.67
CA GLU A 187 11.39 -11.33 5.12
C GLU A 187 10.10 -10.98 5.88
N ILE A 188 10.16 -10.75 7.21
CA ILE A 188 9.11 -10.00 7.92
C ILE A 188 8.98 -8.65 7.24
N ASN A 189 7.84 -8.44 6.58
CA ASN A 189 7.57 -7.22 5.85
C ASN A 189 7.40 -6.05 6.85
N PRO A 190 8.38 -5.14 6.98
CA PRO A 190 8.32 -4.05 7.95
C PRO A 190 7.31 -2.99 7.52
N LEU A 191 6.75 -3.06 6.30
CA LEU A 191 5.72 -2.17 5.75
C LEU A 191 4.30 -2.74 5.92
N ALA A 192 4.10 -3.96 6.41
CA ALA A 192 2.77 -4.58 6.55
C ALA A 192 1.90 -4.00 7.70
N GLY A 193 0.58 -4.04 7.57
CA GLY A 193 -0.35 -3.67 8.66
C GLY A 193 -0.81 -2.21 8.68
N ARG A 194 -0.43 -1.42 7.68
CA ARG A 194 -0.84 0.00 7.56
C ARG A 194 -2.24 0.05 6.98
N VAL A 195 -3.12 0.87 7.56
CA VAL A 195 -4.45 1.12 6.97
C VAL A 195 -4.27 1.99 5.73
N ALA A 196 -4.71 1.52 4.56
CA ALA A 196 -4.38 2.15 3.29
C ALA A 196 -5.59 2.72 2.54
N GLY A 197 -5.48 3.96 2.09
CA GLY A 197 -6.45 4.66 1.25
C GLY A 197 -5.87 5.05 -0.11
N ILE A 198 -6.74 5.16 -1.12
CA ILE A 198 -6.34 5.44 -2.50
C ILE A 198 -7.06 6.68 -3.02
N VAL A 199 -6.30 7.61 -3.59
CA VAL A 199 -6.83 8.81 -4.24
C VAL A 199 -6.32 8.88 -5.67
N CYS A 200 -7.21 8.93 -6.65
CA CYS A 200 -6.88 9.02 -8.05
C CYS A 200 -7.53 10.26 -8.67
N THR A 201 -6.79 10.92 -9.58
CA THR A 201 -7.31 12.03 -10.37
C THR A 201 -7.12 11.76 -11.86
N THR A 202 -8.04 12.21 -12.71
CA THR A 202 -7.89 12.10 -14.18
C THR A 202 -8.20 13.44 -14.84
N GLY A 203 -7.48 13.75 -15.92
CA GLY A 203 -7.71 14.98 -16.67
C GLY A 203 -8.99 14.97 -17.50
N LEU A 204 -9.48 13.77 -17.85
CA LEU A 204 -10.59 13.54 -18.77
C LEU A 204 -11.51 12.41 -18.26
N SER A 205 -12.79 12.48 -18.63
CA SER A 205 -13.78 11.44 -18.33
C SER A 205 -13.50 10.17 -19.12
N ASN A 206 -13.84 8.99 -18.57
CA ASN A 206 -13.69 7.68 -19.21
C ASN A 206 -12.25 7.32 -19.62
N CYS A 207 -11.25 7.74 -18.85
CA CYS A 207 -9.84 7.48 -19.14
C CYS A 207 -9.21 6.31 -18.34
N GLY A 208 -10.03 5.38 -17.84
CA GLY A 208 -9.53 4.20 -17.12
C GLY A 208 -8.94 4.51 -15.73
N ILE A 209 -9.54 5.46 -15.01
CA ILE A 209 -9.10 5.81 -13.64
C ILE A 209 -9.30 4.64 -12.65
N ASP A 210 -10.30 3.80 -12.90
CA ASP A 210 -10.57 2.56 -12.20
C ASP A 210 -9.42 1.56 -12.33
N VAL A 211 -8.81 1.46 -13.52
CA VAL A 211 -7.61 0.64 -13.73
C VAL A 211 -6.43 1.18 -12.94
N THR A 212 -6.23 2.50 -12.91
CA THR A 212 -5.18 3.14 -12.11
C THR A 212 -5.36 2.85 -10.62
N ALA A 213 -6.59 2.99 -10.11
CA ALA A 213 -6.91 2.65 -8.72
C ALA A 213 -6.66 1.17 -8.42
N ALA A 214 -7.02 0.27 -9.34
CA ALA A 214 -6.77 -1.16 -9.20
C ALA A 214 -5.26 -1.49 -9.15
N VAL A 215 -4.42 -0.77 -9.90
CA VAL A 215 -2.95 -0.91 -9.81
C VAL A 215 -2.45 -0.52 -8.42
N LEU A 216 -2.89 0.62 -7.88
CA LEU A 216 -2.53 1.04 -6.52
C LEU A 216 -3.05 0.08 -5.45
N GLN A 217 -4.26 -0.42 -5.62
CA GLN A 217 -4.87 -1.39 -4.71
C GLN A 217 -4.06 -2.70 -4.68
N ARG A 218 -3.60 -3.18 -5.84
CA ARG A 218 -2.71 -4.34 -5.92
C ARG A 218 -1.37 -4.08 -5.24
N PHE A 219 -0.82 -2.88 -5.40
CA PHE A 219 0.39 -2.45 -4.73
C PHE A 219 0.24 -2.45 -3.19
N CYS A 220 -0.83 -1.84 -2.66
CA CYS A 220 -1.11 -1.82 -1.23
C CYS A 220 -1.21 -3.24 -0.67
N ASN A 221 -1.95 -4.12 -1.36
CA ASN A 221 -2.07 -5.53 -0.98
C ASN A 221 -0.73 -6.27 -1.02
N ALA A 222 0.10 -6.00 -2.04
CA ALA A 222 1.44 -6.59 -2.14
C ALA A 222 2.36 -6.14 -0.99
N CYS A 223 2.19 -4.90 -0.50
CA CYS A 223 2.89 -4.39 0.68
C CYS A 223 2.30 -4.88 2.01
N GLY A 224 1.25 -5.72 1.99
CA GLY A 224 0.59 -6.20 3.21
C GLY A 224 -0.18 -5.09 3.95
N TRP A 225 -0.58 -4.04 3.25
CA TRP A 225 -1.42 -2.97 3.81
C TRP A 225 -2.88 -3.42 3.86
N ILE A 226 -3.63 -2.88 4.82
CA ILE A 226 -5.02 -3.21 5.06
C ILE A 226 -5.90 -2.21 4.30
N THR A 227 -6.52 -2.67 3.23
CA THR A 227 -7.37 -1.85 2.36
C THR A 227 -8.83 -2.29 2.41
N GLY A 228 -9.76 -1.34 2.34
CA GLY A 228 -11.16 -1.61 2.05
C GLY A 228 -11.45 -1.55 0.55
N TYR A 229 -12.28 -2.44 0.03
CA TYR A 229 -12.68 -2.44 -1.40
C TYR A 229 -13.34 -1.13 -1.86
N SER A 230 -13.94 -0.36 -0.96
CA SER A 230 -14.56 0.95 -1.24
C SER A 230 -13.64 2.14 -0.96
N TRP A 231 -12.38 1.91 -0.58
CA TRP A 231 -11.47 2.95 -0.11
C TRP A 231 -10.66 3.59 -1.24
N THR A 232 -11.38 3.96 -2.29
CA THR A 232 -10.83 4.61 -3.47
C THR A 232 -11.67 5.84 -3.79
N VAL A 233 -11.00 6.98 -3.89
CA VAL A 233 -11.58 8.21 -4.43
C VAL A 233 -11.08 8.39 -5.85
N ALA A 234 -11.98 8.60 -6.79
CA ALA A 234 -11.66 8.91 -8.17
C ALA A 234 -12.42 10.16 -8.58
N THR A 235 -11.73 11.09 -9.24
CA THR A 235 -12.30 12.37 -9.70
C THR A 235 -11.80 12.72 -11.09
N CYS A 236 -12.62 13.49 -11.81
CA CYS A 236 -12.36 13.91 -13.16
C CYS A 236 -12.27 15.43 -13.26
N GLU A 237 -11.12 15.93 -13.69
CA GLU A 237 -10.83 17.36 -13.86
C GLU A 237 -11.48 17.94 -15.12
N SER A 238 -12.04 17.13 -16.02
CA SER A 238 -12.90 17.62 -17.10
C SER A 238 -14.38 17.46 -16.75
N GLY A 239 -15.20 18.36 -17.25
CA GLY A 239 -16.63 18.10 -17.35
C GLY A 239 -17.39 19.36 -17.70
N VAL A 240 -18.68 19.36 -17.40
CA VAL A 240 -19.56 20.47 -17.70
C VAL A 240 -19.79 21.28 -16.43
N ASP A 241 -19.71 22.61 -16.52
CA ASP A 241 -20.07 23.49 -15.40
C ASP A 241 -21.60 23.67 -15.29
N GLU A 242 -22.04 24.47 -14.32
CA GLU A 242 -23.46 24.78 -14.09
C GLU A 242 -24.14 25.49 -15.28
N ASN A 243 -23.36 26.12 -16.16
CA ASN A 243 -23.84 26.84 -17.33
C ASN A 243 -23.86 25.98 -18.61
N GLY A 244 -23.44 24.70 -18.52
CA GLY A 244 -23.37 23.83 -19.68
C GLY A 244 -22.06 23.94 -20.46
N GLU A 245 -21.06 24.68 -19.98
CA GLU A 245 -19.78 24.85 -20.67
C GLU A 245 -18.79 23.74 -20.33
N VAL A 246 -18.06 23.27 -21.35
CA VAL A 246 -17.01 22.27 -21.16
C VAL A 246 -15.80 22.93 -20.52
N THR A 247 -15.49 22.49 -19.31
CA THR A 247 -14.34 22.92 -18.53
C THR A 247 -13.29 21.82 -18.54
N TYR A 248 -12.03 22.24 -18.71
CA TYR A 248 -10.87 21.36 -18.69
C TYR A 248 -9.97 21.75 -17.51
N ARG A 249 -9.32 20.75 -16.89
CA ARG A 249 -8.39 20.94 -15.77
C ARG A 249 -9.00 21.71 -14.58
N ARG A 250 -10.26 21.43 -14.26
CA ARG A 250 -10.84 21.83 -12.98
C ARG A 250 -10.01 21.23 -11.85
N SER A 251 -9.82 22.01 -10.80
CA SER A 251 -9.14 21.52 -9.61
C SER A 251 -10.02 20.46 -8.94
N ALA A 252 -9.50 19.26 -8.67
CA ALA A 252 -10.33 18.16 -8.14
C ALA A 252 -10.93 18.42 -6.75
N ASP A 253 -10.32 19.32 -5.98
CA ASP A 253 -10.86 19.88 -4.75
C ASP A 253 -12.17 20.66 -4.96
N LEU A 254 -12.57 20.97 -6.19
CA LEU A 254 -13.84 21.63 -6.49
C LEU A 254 -14.96 20.64 -6.85
N ASP A 255 -14.67 19.35 -6.93
CA ASP A 255 -15.65 18.30 -7.25
C ASP A 255 -16.36 17.83 -5.96
N PRO A 256 -17.65 18.17 -5.74
CA PRO A 256 -18.35 17.83 -4.50
C PRO A 256 -18.48 16.31 -4.29
N GLN A 257 -18.55 15.52 -5.38
CA GLN A 257 -18.61 14.07 -5.29
C GLN A 257 -17.27 13.50 -4.82
N ALA A 258 -16.16 14.06 -5.31
CA ALA A 258 -14.83 13.69 -4.86
C ALA A 258 -14.65 14.02 -3.37
N GLN A 259 -15.05 15.22 -2.94
CA GLN A 259 -14.99 15.62 -1.53
C GLN A 259 -15.80 14.68 -0.62
N ALA A 260 -17.06 14.42 -0.95
CA ALA A 260 -17.91 13.52 -0.17
C ALA A 260 -17.33 12.10 -0.08
N SER A 261 -16.78 11.60 -1.20
CA SER A 261 -16.12 10.29 -1.23
C SER A 261 -14.85 10.27 -0.39
N LEU A 262 -14.09 11.37 -0.38
CA LEU A 262 -12.88 11.56 0.42
C LEU A 262 -13.19 11.53 1.92
N HIS A 263 -14.19 12.26 2.38
CA HIS A 263 -14.58 12.25 3.79
C HIS A 263 -15.08 10.86 4.26
N ASN A 264 -15.77 10.12 3.39
CA ASN A 264 -16.16 8.74 3.68
C ASN A 264 -14.94 7.80 3.76
N LEU A 265 -13.96 7.99 2.87
CA LEU A 265 -12.69 7.27 2.89
C LEU A 265 -11.94 7.51 4.21
N THR A 266 -11.68 8.77 4.55
CA THR A 266 -10.91 9.16 5.74
C THR A 266 -11.59 8.68 7.02
N GLY A 267 -12.91 8.87 7.15
CA GLY A 267 -13.70 8.37 8.28
C GLY A 267 -13.62 6.85 8.45
N SER A 268 -13.69 6.11 7.34
CA SER A 268 -13.59 4.63 7.38
C SER A 268 -12.19 4.16 7.78
N MET A 269 -11.15 4.82 7.25
CA MET A 269 -9.76 4.51 7.60
C MET A 269 -9.48 4.77 9.08
N MET A 270 -9.87 5.94 9.60
CA MET A 270 -9.70 6.29 11.01
C MET A 270 -10.38 5.28 11.95
N ASN A 271 -11.63 4.92 11.64
CA ASN A 271 -12.38 3.92 12.42
C ASN A 271 -11.68 2.57 12.44
N LEU A 272 -11.15 2.10 11.30
CA LEU A 272 -10.41 0.84 11.28
C LEU A 272 -9.11 0.94 12.08
N ALA A 273 -8.33 1.99 11.86
CA ALA A 273 -7.04 2.13 12.52
C ALA A 273 -7.18 2.23 14.05
N GLN A 274 -8.20 2.94 14.55
CA GLN A 274 -8.52 3.00 15.98
C GLN A 274 -8.91 1.64 16.59
N LYS A 275 -9.44 0.72 15.78
CA LYS A 275 -9.77 -0.66 16.23
C LYS A 275 -8.56 -1.59 16.21
N LEU A 276 -7.55 -1.26 15.43
CA LEU A 276 -6.30 -2.03 15.32
C LEU A 276 -5.25 -1.59 16.33
N HIS A 277 -5.32 -0.34 16.81
CA HIS A 277 -4.58 0.21 17.97
C HIS A 277 -5.10 -0.33 19.32
#